data_AF-A0A150XYL3-F1
#
_entry.id   AF-A0A150XYL3-F1
#
_cell.length_a   1.000
_cell.length_b   1.000
_cell.length_c   1.000
_cell.angle_alpha   90.00
_cell.angle_beta   90.00
_cell.angle_gamma   90.00
#
_symmetry.space_group_name_H-M   'P 1'
#
loop_
_entity.id
_entity.type
_entity.pdbx_description
1 polymer ?
#
loop_
_entity_poly.entity_id
_entity_poly.type
_entity_poly.pdbx_seq_one_letter_code
_entity_poly.pdbx_strand_id
1 'polypeptide(L)'
;MKQISNKGKVNRFKYLLYFYLLFAVFIFVYKYIIRPDLPSLILLVAFAPIFGFLSSLVNWPLYVTAMETEGGIAISTRKLFSKKENSILVTKYNFDSYYETDHLHIGMNLLDKDDKLQKHKLRISWLRIKDLRALEEKLREINPYAPVKE
;
A
#
# COMPACT_ATOMS: atom_id res chain seq x y z
N MET A 1 15.15 15.33 1.68
CA MET A 1 13.88 14.89 1.07
C MET A 1 12.73 15.26 1.99
N LYS A 2 11.67 15.90 1.49
CA LYS A 2 10.44 16.08 2.29
C LYS A 2 9.76 14.72 2.49
N GLN A 3 9.13 14.52 3.64
CA GLN A 3 8.39 13.30 3.98
C GLN A 3 7.47 12.86 2.83
N ILE A 4 7.67 11.65 2.31
CA ILE A 4 6.81 11.04 1.30
C ILE A 4 5.71 10.26 2.00
N SER A 5 4.46 10.53 1.68
CA SER A 5 3.32 9.79 2.23
C SER A 5 2.18 9.65 1.24
N ASN A 6 1.57 8.47 1.18
CA ASN A 6 0.34 8.22 0.41
C ASN A 6 -0.94 8.29 1.24
N LYS A 7 -0.88 8.80 2.49
CA LYS A 7 -2.03 8.84 3.41
C LYS A 7 -3.30 9.41 2.77
N GLY A 8 -3.18 10.46 1.98
CA GLY A 8 -4.31 11.04 1.25
C GLY A 8 -4.97 10.08 0.25
N LYS A 9 -4.18 9.36 -0.55
CA LYS A 9 -4.69 8.39 -1.55
C LYS A 9 -5.38 7.21 -0.87
N VAL A 10 -4.75 6.65 0.15
CA VAL A 10 -5.29 5.51 0.91
C VAL A 10 -6.57 5.93 1.67
N ASN A 11 -6.62 7.14 2.21
CA ASN A 11 -7.84 7.66 2.85
C ASN A 11 -8.99 7.83 1.86
N ARG A 12 -8.74 8.34 0.64
CA ARG A 12 -9.80 8.42 -0.39
C ARG A 12 -10.39 7.05 -0.70
N PHE A 13 -9.53 6.02 -0.84
CA PHE A 13 -9.99 4.64 -1.01
C PHE A 13 -10.82 4.17 0.18
N LYS A 14 -10.38 4.44 1.42
CA LYS A 14 -11.13 4.12 2.64
C LYS A 14 -12.53 4.71 2.64
N TYR A 15 -12.65 6.00 2.30
CA TYR A 15 -13.95 6.67 2.24
C TYR A 15 -14.82 6.17 1.09
N LEU A 16 -14.23 5.85 -0.06
CA LEU A 16 -14.95 5.23 -1.18
C LEU A 16 -15.56 3.89 -0.76
N LEU A 17 -14.78 3.05 -0.05
CA LEU A 17 -15.26 1.77 0.48
C LEU A 17 -16.43 1.98 1.45
N TYR A 18 -16.33 2.92 2.39
CA TYR A 18 -17.42 3.21 3.33
C TYR A 18 -18.67 3.75 2.65
N PHE A 19 -18.52 4.70 1.73
CA PHE A 19 -19.63 5.25 0.96
C PHE A 19 -20.34 4.15 0.19
N TYR A 20 -19.58 3.26 -0.44
CA TYR A 20 -20.13 2.17 -1.22
C TYR A 20 -20.84 1.11 -0.37
N LEU A 21 -20.31 0.79 0.82
CA LEU A 21 -21.01 -0.07 1.78
C LEU A 21 -22.35 0.53 2.19
N LEU A 22 -22.38 1.84 2.48
CA LEU A 22 -23.61 2.55 2.81
C LEU A 22 -24.60 2.57 1.63
N PHE A 23 -24.10 2.76 0.41
CA PHE A 23 -24.90 2.68 -0.81
C PHE A 23 -25.54 1.31 -1.00
N ALA A 24 -24.78 0.22 -0.80
CA ALA A 24 -25.32 -1.14 -0.89
C ALA A 24 -26.43 -1.40 0.15
N VAL A 25 -26.22 -0.96 1.40
CA VAL A 25 -27.24 -1.03 2.46
C VAL A 25 -28.48 -0.22 2.08
N PHE A 26 -28.29 1.00 1.55
CA PHE A 26 -29.38 1.84 1.10
C PHE A 26 -30.22 1.18 0.00
N ILE A 27 -29.58 0.62 -1.04
CA ILE A 27 -30.29 -0.08 -2.12
C ILE A 27 -31.02 -1.31 -1.59
N PHE A 28 -30.40 -2.05 -0.67
CA PHE A 28 -31.04 -3.20 -0.04
C PHE A 28 -32.32 -2.80 0.72
N VAL A 29 -32.24 -1.79 1.59
CA VAL A 29 -33.40 -1.24 2.31
C VAL A 29 -34.46 -0.72 1.34
N TYR A 30 -34.04 0.02 0.32
CA TYR A 30 -34.96 0.58 -0.67
C TYR A 30 -35.72 -0.53 -1.42
N LYS A 31 -35.02 -1.57 -1.86
CA LYS A 31 -35.61 -2.72 -2.57
C LYS A 31 -36.55 -3.54 -1.70
N TYR A 32 -36.25 -3.77 -0.42
CA TYR A 32 -37.06 -4.68 0.41
C TYR A 32 -38.12 -4.00 1.27
N ILE A 33 -37.94 -2.72 1.60
CA ILE A 33 -38.86 -1.98 2.49
C ILE A 33 -39.69 -0.97 1.71
N ILE A 34 -39.07 -0.20 0.81
CA ILE A 34 -39.73 0.95 0.15
C ILE A 34 -40.43 0.54 -1.15
N ARG A 35 -39.76 -0.23 -2.01
CA ARG A 35 -40.29 -0.71 -3.30
C ARG A 35 -39.97 -2.20 -3.55
N PRO A 36 -40.76 -3.12 -2.96
CA PRO A 36 -40.58 -4.56 -3.13
C PRO A 36 -40.88 -5.06 -4.54
N ASP A 37 -41.54 -4.25 -5.37
CA ASP A 37 -41.85 -4.50 -6.78
C ASP A 37 -40.66 -4.29 -7.73
N LEU A 38 -39.58 -3.61 -7.30
CA LEU A 38 -38.40 -3.37 -8.14
C LEU A 38 -37.76 -4.67 -8.66
N PRO A 39 -37.20 -4.71 -9.86
CA PRO A 39 -36.47 -5.90 -10.32
C PRO A 39 -35.27 -6.20 -9.41
N SER A 40 -35.08 -7.47 -9.04
CA SER A 40 -33.90 -7.90 -8.25
C SER A 40 -32.56 -7.65 -8.98
N LEU A 41 -32.59 -7.39 -10.28
CA LEU A 41 -31.43 -6.95 -11.07
C LEU A 41 -30.75 -5.71 -10.45
N ILE A 42 -31.51 -4.83 -9.78
CA ILE A 42 -30.96 -3.63 -9.13
C ILE A 42 -29.95 -3.98 -8.02
N LEU A 43 -30.15 -5.12 -7.34
CA LEU A 43 -29.22 -5.63 -6.34
C LEU A 43 -27.92 -6.08 -6.99
N LEU A 44 -27.99 -6.72 -8.15
CA LEU A 44 -26.80 -7.18 -8.88
C LEU A 44 -25.92 -6.00 -9.30
N VAL A 45 -26.52 -4.92 -9.80
CA VAL A 45 -25.81 -3.68 -10.12
C VAL A 45 -25.21 -3.05 -8.86
N ALA A 46 -25.97 -3.04 -7.77
CA ALA A 46 -25.51 -2.49 -6.50
C ALA A 46 -24.39 -3.31 -5.84
N PHE A 47 -24.26 -4.62 -6.13
CA PHE A 47 -23.21 -5.49 -5.60
C PHE A 47 -22.04 -5.70 -6.57
N ALA A 48 -22.20 -5.41 -7.87
CA ALA A 48 -21.16 -5.65 -8.88
C ALA A 48 -19.79 -5.01 -8.52
N PRO A 49 -19.72 -3.74 -8.09
CA PRO A 49 -18.46 -3.16 -7.63
C PRO A 49 -17.82 -3.82 -6.39
N ILE A 50 -18.54 -4.61 -5.56
CA ILE A 50 -17.91 -5.43 -4.50
C ILE A 50 -16.88 -6.39 -5.11
N PHE A 51 -17.17 -6.98 -6.27
CA PHE A 51 -16.23 -7.86 -6.95
C PHE A 51 -14.95 -7.11 -7.39
N GLY A 52 -15.08 -5.84 -7.77
CA GLY A 52 -13.93 -4.96 -8.04
C GLY A 52 -13.11 -4.64 -6.79
N PHE A 53 -13.75 -4.51 -5.62
CA PHE A 53 -13.02 -4.37 -4.35
C PHE A 53 -12.37 -5.68 -3.91
N LEU A 54 -13.00 -6.83 -4.14
CA LEU A 54 -12.46 -8.15 -3.81
C LEU A 54 -11.21 -8.48 -4.64
N SER A 55 -11.18 -8.14 -5.94
CA SER A 55 -9.97 -8.31 -6.75
C SER A 55 -8.81 -7.44 -6.25
N SER A 56 -9.10 -6.29 -5.63
CA SER A 56 -8.10 -5.43 -5.01
C SER A 56 -7.51 -5.97 -3.70
N LEU A 57 -8.03 -7.06 -3.12
CA LEU A 57 -7.47 -7.69 -1.92
C LEU A 57 -6.02 -8.17 -2.12
N VAL A 58 -5.67 -8.60 -3.34
CA VAL A 58 -4.30 -9.00 -3.70
C VAL A 58 -3.34 -7.80 -3.64
N ASN A 59 -3.84 -6.60 -3.92
CA ASN A 59 -3.09 -5.34 -3.91
C ASN A 59 -3.66 -4.37 -2.85
N TRP A 60 -4.01 -4.90 -1.67
CA TRP A 60 -4.67 -4.14 -0.63
C TRP A 60 -3.92 -2.85 -0.28
N PRO A 61 -4.60 -1.70 -0.12
CA PRO A 61 -3.94 -0.43 0.14
C PRO A 61 -3.05 -0.46 1.39
N LEU A 62 -1.83 0.02 1.23
CA LEU A 62 -0.84 0.18 2.29
C LEU A 62 -0.56 1.66 2.49
N TYR A 63 -0.71 2.14 3.72
CA TYR A 63 -0.12 3.41 4.12
C TYR A 63 1.40 3.25 4.09
N VAL A 64 2.07 4.08 3.32
CA VAL A 64 3.53 4.16 3.25
C VAL A 64 3.92 5.57 3.66
N THR A 65 4.89 5.66 4.57
CA THR A 65 5.55 6.90 4.93
C THR A 65 7.05 6.67 4.84
N ALA A 66 7.73 7.43 3.99
CA ALA A 66 9.18 7.41 3.89
C ALA A 66 9.72 8.77 4.34
N MET A 67 10.65 8.74 5.29
CA MET A 67 11.28 9.93 5.86
C MET A 67 12.79 9.74 5.89
N GLU A 68 13.52 10.80 5.56
CA GLU A 68 14.96 10.83 5.69
C GLU A 68 15.35 10.99 7.16
N THR A 69 16.34 10.21 7.59
CA THR A 69 16.87 10.20 8.96
C THR A 69 18.39 10.23 8.92
N GLU A 70 19.04 10.51 10.04
CA GLU A 70 20.50 10.47 10.12
C GLU A 70 21.04 9.09 9.73
N GLY A 71 21.71 9.00 8.58
CA GLY A 71 22.32 7.78 8.06
C GLY A 71 21.45 6.89 7.15
N GLY A 72 20.25 7.32 6.75
CA GLY A 72 19.42 6.54 5.83
C GLY A 72 17.97 7.02 5.64
N ILE A 73 17.08 6.08 5.31
CA ILE A 73 15.64 6.33 5.12
C ILE A 73 14.84 5.42 6.05
N ALA A 74 14.00 6.00 6.89
CA ALA A 74 12.99 5.28 7.63
C ALA A 74 11.74 5.07 6.76
N ILE A 75 11.37 3.81 6.55
CA ILE A 75 10.17 3.42 5.79
C ILE A 75 9.19 2.76 6.74
N SER A 76 8.08 3.44 6.98
CA SER A 76 6.95 2.93 7.75
C SER A 76 5.85 2.45 6.82
N THR A 77 5.35 1.24 7.09
CA THR A 77 4.23 0.65 6.36
C THR A 77 3.11 0.22 7.30
N ARG A 78 1.86 0.49 6.93
CA ARG A 78 0.68 0.09 7.70
C ARG A 78 -0.44 -0.34 6.78
N LYS A 79 -0.99 -1.54 7.01
CA LYS A 79 -2.16 -2.03 6.26
C LYS A 79 -3.39 -1.16 6.52
N LEU A 80 -4.20 -0.92 5.49
CA LEU A 80 -5.51 -0.29 5.67
C LEU A 80 -6.34 -1.08 6.70
N PHE A 81 -6.94 -0.36 7.66
CA PHE A 81 -7.64 -0.87 8.85
C PHE A 81 -6.79 -1.57 9.94
N SER A 82 -5.48 -1.72 9.74
CA SER A 82 -4.59 -2.20 10.81
C SER A 82 -4.15 -1.07 11.74
N LYS A 83 -4.05 -1.35 13.03
CA LYS A 83 -3.36 -0.50 14.02
C LYS A 83 -1.85 -0.77 14.06
N LYS A 84 -1.40 -1.94 13.63
CA LYS A 84 0.01 -2.34 13.60
C LYS A 84 0.74 -1.64 12.46
N GLU A 85 1.81 -0.95 12.80
CA GLU A 85 2.72 -0.26 11.89
C GLU A 85 4.08 -0.97 11.95
N ASN A 86 4.64 -1.26 10.78
CA ASN A 86 5.96 -1.87 10.64
C ASN A 86 6.90 -0.81 10.10
N SER A 87 7.95 -0.50 10.86
CA SER A 87 8.93 0.51 10.50
C SER A 87 10.29 -0.17 10.29
N ILE A 88 10.94 0.16 9.19
CA ILE A 88 12.25 -0.38 8.83
C ILE A 88 13.16 0.80 8.47
N LEU A 89 14.35 0.84 9.07
CA LEU A 89 15.39 1.79 8.71
C LEU A 89 16.25 1.17 7.60
N VAL A 90 16.31 1.84 6.45
CA VAL A 90 17.15 1.45 5.30
C VAL A 90 18.41 2.30 5.31
N THR A 91 19.57 1.65 5.30
CA THR A 91 20.90 2.25 5.39
C THR A 91 21.84 1.58 4.39
N LYS A 92 23.04 2.13 4.20
CA LYS A 92 24.06 1.53 3.33
C LYS A 92 24.52 0.13 3.75
N TYR A 93 24.28 -0.26 5.00
CA TYR A 93 24.75 -1.54 5.55
C TYR A 93 23.75 -2.67 5.37
N ASN A 94 22.45 -2.36 5.31
CA ASN A 94 21.39 -3.37 5.20
C ASN A 94 20.67 -3.33 3.84
N PHE A 95 20.90 -2.32 3.03
CA PHE A 95 20.31 -2.21 1.70
C PHE A 95 21.10 -3.04 0.68
N ASP A 96 20.41 -4.03 0.11
CA ASP A 96 21.02 -5.03 -0.78
C ASP A 96 20.71 -4.74 -2.24
N SER A 97 19.43 -4.59 -2.58
CA SER A 97 18.99 -4.46 -3.98
C SER A 97 17.65 -3.75 -4.07
N TYR A 98 17.32 -3.25 -5.26
CA TYR A 98 15.96 -2.80 -5.56
C TYR A 98 15.59 -3.17 -6.98
N TYR A 99 14.29 -3.32 -7.24
CA TYR A 99 13.80 -3.49 -8.61
C TYR A 99 12.41 -2.89 -8.77
N GLU A 100 12.16 -2.39 -9.98
CA GLU A 100 10.93 -1.70 -10.36
C GLU A 100 10.06 -2.61 -11.23
N THR A 101 8.79 -2.70 -10.88
CA THR A 101 7.72 -3.25 -11.73
C THR A 101 6.57 -2.24 -11.69
N ASP A 102 5.34 -2.64 -11.33
CA ASP A 102 4.27 -1.72 -10.93
C ASP A 102 4.44 -1.20 -9.48
N HIS A 103 5.42 -1.74 -8.77
CA HIS A 103 5.75 -1.45 -7.38
C HIS A 103 7.26 -1.39 -7.20
N LEU A 104 7.71 -0.60 -6.23
CA LEU A 104 9.11 -0.57 -5.83
C LEU A 104 9.37 -1.67 -4.82
N HIS A 105 10.25 -2.60 -5.15
CA HIS A 105 10.68 -3.65 -4.24
C HIS A 105 12.08 -3.36 -3.72
N ILE A 106 12.24 -3.35 -2.40
CA ILE A 106 13.51 -3.11 -1.72
C ILE A 106 13.94 -4.42 -1.06
N GLY A 107 15.05 -4.98 -1.54
CA GLY A 107 15.76 -6.10 -0.94
C GLY A 107 16.70 -5.61 0.17
N MET A 108 16.64 -6.27 1.32
CA MET A 108 17.43 -5.91 2.48
C MET A 108 18.00 -7.15 3.15
N ASN A 109 19.17 -7.02 3.76
CA ASN A 109 19.77 -8.02 4.62
C ASN A 109 19.66 -7.55 6.07
N LEU A 110 18.85 -8.26 6.87
CA LEU A 110 18.61 -7.94 8.27
C LEU A 110 18.99 -9.13 9.14
N LEU A 111 19.50 -8.87 10.33
CA LEU A 111 19.71 -9.90 11.34
C LEU A 111 18.37 -10.28 11.98
N ASP A 112 18.13 -11.57 12.16
CA ASP A 112 17.00 -12.08 12.93
C ASP A 112 17.30 -12.07 14.45
N LYS A 113 16.38 -12.66 15.24
CA LYS A 113 16.52 -12.73 16.70
C LYS A 113 17.67 -13.61 17.18
N ASP A 114 18.20 -14.46 16.29
CA ASP A 114 19.27 -15.41 16.56
C ASP A 114 20.59 -14.96 15.88
N ASP A 115 20.70 -13.67 15.53
CA ASP A 115 21.82 -13.05 14.82
C ASP A 115 22.15 -13.70 13.47
N LYS A 116 21.18 -14.37 12.85
CA LYS A 116 21.34 -14.92 11.50
C LYS A 116 20.90 -13.91 10.46
N LEU A 117 21.70 -13.79 9.40
CA LEU A 117 21.44 -12.88 8.30
C LEU A 117 20.29 -13.43 7.44
N GLN A 118 19.18 -12.71 7.42
CA GLN A 118 17.99 -13.04 6.64
C GLN A 118 17.73 -12.00 5.55
N LYS A 119 17.31 -12.50 4.37
CA LYS A 119 16.86 -11.66 3.26
C LYS A 119 15.43 -11.20 3.52
N HIS A 120 15.24 -9.90 3.68
CA HIS A 120 13.95 -9.27 3.78
C HIS A 120 13.60 -8.53 2.49
N LYS A 121 12.30 -8.48 2.17
CA LYS A 121 11.81 -7.80 0.97
C LYS A 121 10.65 -6.90 1.33
N LEU A 122 10.84 -5.61 1.14
CA LEU A 122 9.80 -4.60 1.35
C LEU A 122 9.16 -4.25 0.00
N ARG A 123 7.84 -4.40 -0.10
CA ARG A 123 7.07 -3.98 -1.27
C ARG A 123 6.43 -2.62 -0.98
N ILE A 124 6.84 -1.60 -1.73
CA ILE A 124 6.32 -0.25 -1.67
C ILE A 124 5.37 -0.04 -2.83
N SER A 125 4.11 0.23 -2.49
CA SER A 125 3.01 0.39 -3.44
C SER A 125 2.16 1.59 -3.07
N TRP A 126 1.23 1.97 -3.94
CA TRP A 126 0.27 3.05 -3.69
C TRP A 126 0.86 4.46 -3.51
N LEU A 127 2.13 4.66 -3.86
CA LEU A 127 2.74 5.98 -4.01
C LEU A 127 2.40 6.59 -5.40
N ARG A 128 2.62 7.89 -5.59
CA ARG A 128 2.61 8.51 -6.92
C ARG A 128 3.92 8.19 -7.63
N ILE A 129 3.92 8.16 -8.97
CA ILE A 129 5.13 7.89 -9.77
C ILE A 129 6.28 8.83 -9.38
N LYS A 130 6.01 10.13 -9.23
CA LYS A 130 7.02 11.10 -8.78
C LYS A 130 7.61 10.78 -7.39
N ASP A 131 6.78 10.24 -6.50
CA ASP A 131 7.19 9.93 -5.13
C ASP A 131 7.95 8.58 -5.10
N LEU A 132 7.64 7.64 -6.01
CA LEU A 132 8.43 6.42 -6.23
C LEU A 132 9.83 6.76 -6.75
N ARG A 133 9.92 7.60 -7.78
CA ARG A 133 11.20 8.03 -8.36
C ARG A 133 12.07 8.77 -7.34
N ALA A 134 11.47 9.67 -6.54
CA ALA A 134 12.21 10.36 -5.48
C ALA A 134 12.75 9.39 -4.42
N LEU A 135 12.01 8.34 -4.08
CA LEU A 135 12.46 7.31 -3.15
C LEU A 135 13.58 6.45 -3.76
N GLU A 136 13.48 6.13 -5.04
CA GLU A 136 14.49 5.39 -5.79
C GLU A 136 15.81 6.17 -5.88
N GLU A 137 15.76 7.45 -6.24
CA GLU A 137 16.95 8.32 -6.25
C GLU A 137 17.65 8.31 -4.90
N LYS A 138 16.90 8.34 -3.80
CA LYS A 138 17.47 8.25 -2.45
C LYS A 138 18.05 6.87 -2.12
N LEU A 139 17.44 5.79 -2.58
CA LEU A 139 18.03 4.45 -2.44
C LEU A 139 19.36 4.35 -3.21
N ARG A 140 19.42 4.95 -4.40
CA ARG A 140 20.64 5.03 -5.22
C ARG A 140 21.73 5.89 -4.56
N GLU A 141 21.37 6.96 -3.86
CA GLU A 141 22.32 7.72 -3.03
C GLU A 141 22.88 6.88 -1.87
N ILE A 142 22.04 6.03 -1.25
CA ILE A 142 22.45 5.16 -0.12
C ILE A 142 23.42 4.07 -0.59
N ASN A 143 23.13 3.42 -1.72
CA ASN A 143 24.02 2.44 -2.33
C ASN A 143 23.99 2.60 -3.86
N PRO A 144 24.97 3.30 -4.45
CA PRO A 144 25.06 3.53 -5.89
C PRO A 144 25.28 2.24 -6.70
N TYR A 145 25.81 1.21 -6.04
CA TYR A 145 26.17 -0.08 -6.63
C TYR A 145 25.12 -1.16 -6.37
N ALA A 146 23.98 -0.81 -5.76
CA ALA A 146 22.90 -1.76 -5.54
C ALA A 146 22.45 -2.33 -6.91
N PRO A 147 22.46 -3.66 -7.09
CA PRO A 147 22.02 -4.26 -8.34
C PRO A 147 20.55 -3.94 -8.57
N VAL A 148 20.29 -3.27 -9.69
CA VAL A 148 18.95 -3.12 -10.27
C VAL A 148 18.68 -4.42 -10.99
N LYS A 149 17.79 -5.26 -10.45
CA LYS A 149 17.31 -6.43 -11.21
C LYS A 149 16.26 -5.93 -12.19
N GLU A 150 16.56 -6.01 -13.49
CA GLU A 150 15.56 -5.85 -14.56
C GLU A 150 14.53 -6.99 -14.53
#